data_AF-A0A659QDF7-F1
#
_entry.id   AF-A0A659QDF7-F1
#
_cell.length_a   1.000
_cell.length_b   1.000
_cell.length_c   1.000
_cell.angle_alpha   90.00
_cell.angle_beta   90.00
_cell.angle_gamma   90.00
#
_symmetry.space_group_name_H-M   'P 1'
#
loop_
_entity.id
_entity.type
_entity.pdbx_description
1 polymer ?
#
loop_
_entity_poly.entity_id
_entity_poly.type
_entity_poly.pdbx_seq_one_letter_code
_entity_poly.pdbx_strand_id
1 'polypeptide(L)'
;MRLRTEVEYGEPWKVEEATQILHINHGEMQITSSPKKFSGYFHFYRKHKDKFDRASKKYQLFTLYQIRNKRMTWRTLLTLLSVRNSKRLAAGLRGR
;
A
#
# COMPACT_ATOMS: atom_id res chain seq x y z
N MET A 1 5.56 -12.33 -19.90
CA MET A 1 4.10 -12.55 -19.77
C MET A 1 3.39 -11.19 -19.77
N ARG A 2 3.41 -10.46 -20.90
CA ARG A 2 2.83 -9.11 -21.03
C ARG A 2 1.85 -8.99 -22.21
N LEU A 3 2.07 -9.79 -23.26
CA LEU A 3 1.28 -9.75 -24.50
C LEU A 3 -0.05 -10.51 -24.41
N ARG A 4 -0.17 -11.54 -23.55
CA ARG A 4 -1.38 -12.38 -23.52
C ARG A 4 -2.60 -11.69 -22.90
N THR A 5 -2.37 -10.76 -21.97
CA THR A 5 -3.43 -10.05 -21.25
C THR A 5 -4.02 -8.88 -22.02
N GLU A 6 -3.27 -8.24 -22.92
CA GLU A 6 -3.78 -7.14 -23.77
C GLU A 6 -4.77 -7.64 -24.83
N VAL A 7 -4.54 -8.85 -25.36
CA VAL A 7 -5.42 -9.45 -26.38
C VAL A 7 -6.76 -9.89 -25.79
N GLU A 8 -6.80 -10.34 -24.53
CA GLU A 8 -8.04 -10.80 -23.88
C GLU A 8 -8.92 -9.67 -23.31
N TYR A 9 -8.34 -8.56 -22.84
CA TYR A 9 -9.08 -7.56 -22.05
C TYR A 9 -9.06 -6.14 -22.62
N GLY A 10 -8.41 -5.91 -23.77
CA GLY A 10 -8.27 -4.58 -24.38
C GLY A 10 -7.24 -3.69 -23.67
N GLU A 11 -7.06 -2.46 -24.18
CA GLU A 11 -6.10 -1.52 -23.61
C GLU A 11 -6.40 -1.24 -22.13
N PRO A 12 -5.39 -1.28 -21.23
CA PRO A 12 -5.60 -0.99 -19.83
C PRO A 12 -6.10 0.45 -19.67
N TRP A 13 -7.30 0.61 -19.09
CA TRP A 13 -7.87 1.91 -18.76
C TRP A 13 -6.86 2.74 -17.97
N LYS A 14 -6.33 3.80 -18.59
CA LYS A 14 -5.47 4.78 -17.91
C LYS A 14 -6.33 5.55 -16.94
N VAL A 15 -6.14 5.32 -15.65
CA VAL A 15 -6.71 6.16 -14.61
C VAL A 15 -6.03 7.55 -14.73
N GLU A 16 -6.79 8.59 -15.06
CA GLU A 16 -6.26 9.94 -15.32
C GLU A 16 -5.62 10.60 -14.09
N GLU A 17 -6.08 10.25 -12.89
CA GLU A 17 -5.49 10.73 -11.64
C GLU A 17 -4.76 9.61 -10.91
N ALA A 18 -3.47 9.83 -10.62
CA ALA A 18 -2.74 9.00 -9.68
C ALA A 18 -3.47 9.04 -8.33
N THR A 19 -4.22 7.97 -8.03
CA THR A 19 -5.04 7.90 -6.81
C THR A 19 -4.13 8.04 -5.58
N GLN A 20 -2.86 7.66 -5.68
CA GLN A 20 -1.85 7.83 -4.64
C GLN A 20 -0.44 7.80 -5.26
N ILE A 21 0.40 8.82 -5.01
CA ILE A 21 1.80 8.81 -5.46
C ILE A 21 2.65 8.07 -4.41
N LEU A 22 2.86 6.76 -4.64
CA LEU A 22 3.84 5.98 -3.89
C LEU A 22 5.21 6.13 -4.56
N HIS A 23 6.11 6.89 -3.95
CA HIS A 23 7.52 6.94 -4.36
C HIS A 23 8.19 5.61 -3.98
N ILE A 24 8.30 4.69 -4.93
CA ILE A 24 9.04 3.43 -4.79
C ILE A 24 10.37 3.63 -5.51
N ASN A 25 11.44 3.91 -4.76
CA ASN A 25 12.79 3.92 -5.34
C ASN A 25 13.30 2.48 -5.36
N HIS A 26 13.56 1.95 -6.56
CA HIS A 26 14.36 0.73 -6.81
C HIS A 26 14.25 -0.40 -5.76
N GLY A 27 13.02 -0.82 -5.42
CA GLY A 27 12.78 -1.97 -4.56
C GLY A 27 12.76 -1.70 -3.05
N GLU A 28 13.10 -0.49 -2.61
CA GLU A 28 12.98 -0.08 -1.21
C GLU A 28 11.93 1.01 -1.02
N MET A 29 11.02 0.76 -0.09
CA MET A 29 9.93 1.68 0.20
C MET A 29 10.39 2.71 1.23
N GLN A 30 10.67 3.94 0.78
CA GLN A 30 10.99 5.07 1.66
C GLN A 30 9.72 5.71 2.21
N ILE A 31 9.09 5.06 3.19
CA ILE A 31 8.06 5.71 4.01
C ILE A 31 8.76 6.50 5.11
N THR A 32 8.84 7.82 4.94
CA THR A 32 9.24 8.67 6.06
C THR A 32 8.08 8.82 7.04
N SER A 33 8.36 8.61 8.33
CA SER A 33 7.40 8.74 9.44
C SER A 33 7.21 10.22 9.80
N SER A 34 6.39 10.94 9.03
CA SER A 34 5.99 12.30 9.34
C SER A 34 4.49 12.38 9.68
N PRO A 35 4.09 13.11 10.74
CA PRO A 35 2.68 13.35 11.04
C PRO A 35 1.90 13.97 9.87
N LYS A 36 2.55 14.86 9.10
CA LYS A 36 1.95 15.47 7.89
C LYS A 36 1.66 14.41 6.83
N LYS A 37 2.60 13.49 6.58
CA LYS A 37 2.38 12.35 5.68
C LYS A 37 1.24 11.46 6.19
N PHE A 38 1.22 11.09 7.48
CA PHE A 38 0.14 10.29 8.05
C PHE A 38 -1.23 10.91 7.76
N SER A 39 -1.40 12.21 8.00
CA SER A 39 -2.68 12.91 7.78
C SER A 39 -3.14 12.83 6.32
N GLY A 40 -2.24 13.01 5.35
CA GLY A 40 -2.56 12.91 3.92
C GLY A 40 -2.97 11.50 3.53
N TYR A 41 -2.18 10.49 3.90
CA TYR A 41 -2.48 9.08 3.62
C TYR A 41 -3.78 8.62 4.32
N PHE A 42 -4.05 9.10 5.53
CA PHE A 42 -5.28 8.76 6.27
C PHE A 42 -6.52 9.41 5.64
N HIS A 43 -6.44 10.68 5.27
CA HIS A 43 -7.53 11.38 4.60
C HIS A 43 -7.87 10.71 3.27
N PHE A 44 -6.84 10.36 2.49
CA PHE A 44 -6.98 9.59 1.26
C PHE A 44 -7.70 8.26 1.49
N TYR A 45 -7.19 7.44 2.41
CA TYR A 45 -7.82 6.16 2.74
C TYR A 45 -9.29 6.34 3.14
N ARG A 46 -9.59 7.30 4.01
CA ARG A 46 -10.96 7.56 4.48
C ARG A 46 -11.91 7.95 3.34
N LYS A 47 -11.44 8.77 2.39
CA LYS A 47 -12.23 9.24 1.23
C LYS A 47 -12.51 8.13 0.22
N HIS A 48 -11.60 7.18 0.06
CA HIS A 48 -11.65 6.18 -1.03
C HIS A 48 -11.84 4.73 -0.57
N LYS A 49 -11.94 4.47 0.75
CA LYS A 49 -12.01 3.11 1.31
C LYS A 49 -13.10 2.25 0.67
N ASP A 50 -14.22 2.83 0.27
CA ASP A 50 -15.36 2.07 -0.25
C ASP A 50 -15.10 1.55 -1.67
N LYS A 51 -14.14 2.15 -2.39
CA LYS A 51 -13.67 1.71 -3.71
C LYS A 51 -12.61 0.60 -3.62
N PHE A 52 -12.09 0.30 -2.43
CA PHE A 52 -11.04 -0.69 -2.25
C PHE A 52 -11.62 -2.08 -2.01
N ASP A 53 -11.06 -3.06 -2.72
CA ASP A 53 -11.22 -4.47 -2.37
C ASP A 53 -10.59 -4.78 -1.00
N ARG A 54 -10.89 -5.97 -0.47
CA ARG A 54 -10.42 -6.38 0.86
C ARG A 54 -8.89 -6.38 0.96
N ALA A 55 -8.19 -6.78 -0.11
CA ALA A 55 -6.73 -6.83 -0.16
C ALA A 55 -6.12 -5.42 -0.12
N SER A 56 -6.65 -4.48 -0.90
CA SER A 56 -6.21 -3.09 -0.94
C SER A 56 -6.51 -2.37 0.37
N LYS A 57 -7.65 -2.66 1.02
CA LYS A 57 -7.92 -2.16 2.38
C LYS A 57 -6.85 -2.60 3.37
N LYS A 58 -6.49 -3.88 3.39
CA LYS A 58 -5.41 -4.40 4.25
C LYS A 58 -4.07 -3.74 3.94
N TYR A 59 -3.76 -3.51 2.67
CA TYR A 59 -2.52 -2.85 2.24
C TYR A 59 -2.45 -1.40 2.72
N GLN A 60 -3.53 -0.62 2.55
CA GLN A 60 -3.60 0.77 2.97
C GLN A 60 -3.53 0.89 4.49
N LEU A 61 -4.26 0.06 5.23
CA LEU A 61 -4.20 0.03 6.70
C LEU A 61 -2.80 -0.32 7.21
N PHE A 62 -2.14 -1.31 6.61
CA PHE A 62 -0.76 -1.65 6.95
C PHE A 62 0.19 -0.47 6.72
N THR A 63 0.01 0.24 5.60
CA THR A 63 0.78 1.46 5.26
C THR A 63 0.60 2.55 6.32
N LEU A 64 -0.63 2.78 6.79
CA LEU A 64 -0.92 3.76 7.84
C LEU A 64 -0.23 3.42 9.15
N TYR A 65 -0.18 2.14 9.55
CA TYR A 65 0.55 1.72 10.74
C TYR A 65 2.06 1.99 10.64
N GLN A 66 2.65 1.74 9.46
CA GLN A 66 4.06 2.00 9.21
C GLN A 66 4.37 3.50 9.25
N ILE A 67 3.59 4.35 8.57
CA ILE A 67 3.80 5.82 8.57
C ILE A 67 3.63 6.39 9.98
N ARG A 68 2.66 5.89 10.75
CA ARG A 68 2.41 6.31 12.13
C ARG A 68 3.55 5.93 13.09
N ASN A 69 4.46 5.04 12.69
CA ASN A 69 5.49 4.47 13.55
C ASN A 69 4.92 3.83 14.84
N LYS A 70 3.72 3.21 14.74
CA LYS A 70 3.08 2.54 15.88
C LYS A 70 3.29 1.03 15.76
N ARG A 71 3.74 0.39 16.84
CA ARG A 71 3.82 -1.07 16.91
C ARG A 71 2.43 -1.69 16.68
N MET A 72 2.35 -2.65 15.79
CA MET A 72 1.14 -3.46 15.57
C MET A 72 1.09 -4.57 16.62
N THR A 73 -0.10 -4.85 17.14
CA THR A 73 -0.32 -6.09 17.91
C THR A 73 -0.28 -7.29 16.96
N TRP A 74 0.08 -8.47 17.47
CA TRP A 74 0.08 -9.71 16.68
C TRP A 74 -1.27 -9.97 15.99
N ARG A 75 -2.39 -9.75 16.68
CA ARG A 75 -3.74 -9.86 16.09
C ARG A 75 -3.94 -8.90 14.91
N THR A 76 -3.46 -7.67 15.03
CA THR A 76 -3.53 -6.66 13.94
C THR A 76 -2.66 -7.10 12.77
N LEU A 77 -1.44 -7.57 13.04
CA LEU A 77 -0.51 -8.05 12.03
C LEU A 77 -1.11 -9.22 11.24
N LEU A 78 -1.69 -10.22 11.91
CA LEU A 78 -2.35 -11.36 11.27
C LEU A 78 -3.57 -10.92 10.45
N THR A 79 -4.37 -9.98 10.97
CA THR A 79 -5.54 -9.44 10.25
C THR A 79 -5.14 -8.75 8.95
N LEU A 80 -4.04 -7.98 9.01
CA LEU A 80 -3.50 -7.25 7.87
C LEU A 80 -2.56 -8.09 7.00
N LEU A 81 -2.29 -9.36 7.35
CA LEU A 81 -1.39 -10.20 6.59
C LEU A 81 -1.92 -10.41 5.17
N SER A 82 -1.04 -10.20 4.19
CA SER A 82 -1.28 -10.45 2.77
C SER A 82 0.08 -10.60 2.09
N VAL A 83 0.13 -11.27 0.93
CA VAL A 83 1.37 -11.45 0.15
C VAL A 83 2.10 -10.12 -0.07
N ARG A 84 1.33 -9.06 -0.39
CA ARG A 84 1.87 -7.71 -0.60
C ARG A 84 2.44 -7.10 0.69
N ASN A 85 1.79 -7.30 1.83
CA ASN A 85 2.24 -6.78 3.12
C ASN A 85 3.44 -7.57 3.67
N SER A 86 3.53 -8.87 3.40
CA SER A 86 4.68 -9.70 3.80
C SER A 86 5.98 -9.25 3.11
N LYS A 87 5.92 -8.93 1.81
CA LYS A 87 7.07 -8.34 1.09
C LYS A 87 7.53 -7.04 1.74
N ARG A 88 6.60 -6.18 2.16
CA ARG A 88 6.89 -4.90 2.84
C ARG A 88 7.44 -5.10 4.25
N LEU A 89 6.92 -6.06 5.00
CA LEU A 89 7.45 -6.41 6.31
C LEU A 89 8.90 -6.89 6.19
N ALA A 90 9.18 -7.78 5.24
CA ALA A 90 10.54 -8.27 4.98
C ALA A 90 11.50 -7.14 4.57
N ALA A 91 11.06 -6.21 3.71
CA ALA A 91 11.86 -5.05 3.34
C ALA A 91 12.17 -4.14 4.55
N GLY A 92 11.18 -3.88 5.41
CA GLY A 92 11.37 -3.07 6.62
C GLY A 92 12.25 -3.72 7.70
N LEU A 93 12.43 -5.04 7.64
CA LEU A 93 13.36 -5.79 8.51
C LEU A 93 14.79 -5.80 7.96
N ARG A 94 14.98 -5.74 6.63
CA ARG A 94 16.31 -5.72 5.99
C ARG A 94 17.01 -4.36 6.06
N GLY A 95 16.26 -3.27 6.17
CA GLY A 95 16.80 -1.91 6.27
C GLY A 95 17.11 -1.45 7.70
N ARG A 96 17.27 -2.37 8.67
CA ARG A 96 17.74 -2.08 10.03
C ARG A 96 19.10 -2.69 10.28
#